data_AF-Q126K9-F1
#
_entry.id   AF-Q126K9-F1
#
_cell.length_a   1.000
_cell.length_b   1.000
_cell.length_c   1.000
_cell.angle_alpha   90.00
_cell.angle_beta   90.00
_cell.angle_gamma   90.00
#
_symmetry.space_group_name_H-M   'P 1'
#
loop_
_entity.id
_entity.type
_entity.pdbx_description
1 polymer ?
#
loop_
_entity_poly.entity_id
_entity_poly.type
_entity_poly.pdbx_seq_one_letter_code
_entity_poly.pdbx_strand_id
1 'polypeptide(L)'
;MKSIQRRAAMLLVGALAAGGVLAQGVAPVRVGSKIDTEGKLLGNMIVLALEANGIKTENKASLGNTKVVRGAITAGEIDLYPEYTGNGAFIFSEESSPVWKNAKAGYERVKTLDYDKNKIVWLEPSPANNTWAIAVRKEVANANKLKTLDDLGKWITGGGQFKLAASAEFVERSDALPAFQAAYNVVV
;
A
#
# COMPACT_ATOMS: atom_id res chain seq x y z
N MET A 1 -36.83 1.01 -64.02
CA MET A 1 -35.81 2.00 -63.59
C MET A 1 -36.02 2.56 -62.17
N LYS A 2 -37.25 2.75 -61.66
CA LYS A 2 -37.50 3.28 -60.30
C LYS A 2 -37.19 2.31 -59.13
N SER A 3 -37.08 1.01 -59.37
CA SER A 3 -36.80 -0.01 -58.33
C SER A 3 -35.32 -0.17 -57.99
N ILE A 4 -34.41 0.20 -58.91
CA ILE A 4 -32.96 0.07 -58.73
C ILE A 4 -32.43 1.22 -57.85
N GLN A 5 -32.98 2.42 -57.97
CA GLN A 5 -32.60 3.58 -57.15
C GLN A 5 -32.98 3.43 -55.66
N ARG A 6 -34.04 2.68 -55.33
CA ARG A 6 -34.43 2.43 -53.93
C ARG A 6 -33.51 1.44 -53.22
N ARG A 7 -32.88 0.52 -53.94
CA ARG A 7 -31.92 -0.45 -53.37
C ARG A 7 -30.53 0.18 -53.14
N ALA A 8 -30.11 1.10 -54.01
CA ALA A 8 -28.88 1.85 -53.82
C ALA A 8 -28.94 2.79 -52.59
N ALA A 9 -30.10 3.38 -52.31
CA ALA A 9 -30.29 4.24 -51.13
C ALA A 9 -30.27 3.46 -49.80
N MET A 10 -30.74 2.21 -49.76
CA MET A 10 -30.65 1.37 -48.54
C MET A 10 -29.24 0.84 -48.26
N LEU A 11 -28.40 0.68 -49.29
CA LEU A 11 -27.00 0.26 -49.12
C LEU A 11 -26.10 1.40 -48.63
N LEU A 12 -26.43 2.66 -48.93
CA LEU A 12 -25.67 3.81 -48.42
C LEU A 12 -25.96 4.16 -46.96
N VAL A 13 -27.17 3.87 -46.46
CA VAL A 13 -27.52 4.10 -45.04
C VAL A 13 -26.95 3.00 -44.13
N GLY A 14 -26.80 1.77 -44.64
CA GLY A 14 -26.17 0.67 -43.90
C GLY A 14 -24.65 0.83 -43.73
N ALA A 15 -23.98 1.58 -44.61
CA ALA A 15 -22.53 1.78 -44.56
C ALA A 15 -22.08 2.88 -43.58
N LEU A 16 -22.97 3.80 -43.19
CA LEU A 16 -22.63 4.85 -42.19
C LEU A 16 -22.81 4.41 -40.74
N ALA A 17 -23.50 3.30 -40.47
CA ALA A 17 -23.68 2.79 -39.11
C ALA A 17 -22.50 1.93 -38.59
N ALA A 18 -21.54 1.56 -39.46
CA ALA A 18 -20.43 0.68 -39.12
C ALA A 18 -19.10 1.41 -38.83
N GLY A 19 -19.03 2.73 -39.02
CA GLY A 19 -17.79 3.52 -38.84
C GLY A 19 -17.60 4.12 -37.44
N GLY A 20 -18.56 3.93 -36.54
CA GLY A 20 -18.58 4.53 -35.21
C GLY A 20 -18.06 3.61 -34.11
N VAL A 21 -17.01 2.82 -34.33
CA VAL A 21 -16.20 2.34 -33.20
C VAL A 21 -15.42 3.56 -32.74
N LEU A 22 -16.08 4.38 -31.90
CA LEU A 22 -15.44 5.42 -31.12
C LEU A 22 -14.17 4.80 -30.56
N ALA A 23 -13.03 5.40 -30.90
CA ALA A 23 -11.79 5.15 -30.18
C ALA A 23 -12.11 5.43 -28.71
N GLN A 24 -12.41 4.38 -27.95
CA GLN A 24 -12.44 4.46 -26.50
C GLN A 24 -10.99 4.74 -26.13
N GLY A 25 -10.66 6.02 -26.00
CA GLY A 25 -9.39 6.44 -25.45
C GLY A 25 -9.22 5.68 -24.13
N VAL A 26 -8.05 5.08 -23.94
CA VAL A 26 -7.74 4.38 -22.69
C VAL A 26 -8.05 5.31 -21.53
N ALA A 27 -8.99 4.90 -20.67
CA ALA A 27 -9.37 5.68 -19.51
C ALA A 27 -8.12 5.93 -18.64
N PRO A 28 -7.97 7.12 -18.05
CA PRO A 28 -6.83 7.40 -17.18
C PRO A 28 -6.84 6.46 -15.97
N VAL A 29 -5.65 6.02 -15.55
CA VAL A 29 -5.47 5.20 -14.35
C VAL A 29 -5.69 6.08 -13.12
N ARG A 30 -6.64 5.73 -12.27
CA ARG A 30 -6.98 6.48 -11.06
C ARG A 30 -6.06 6.07 -9.93
N VAL A 31 -5.08 6.92 -9.61
CA VAL A 31 -4.07 6.63 -8.59
C VAL A 31 -4.52 7.22 -7.25
N GLY A 32 -4.84 6.34 -6.30
CA GLY A 32 -5.20 6.71 -4.94
C GLY A 32 -4.02 6.66 -3.96
N SER A 33 -4.24 7.16 -2.74
CA SER A 33 -3.37 6.88 -1.59
C SER A 33 -4.06 7.21 -0.27
N LYS A 34 -3.42 6.82 0.83
CA LYS A 34 -3.83 7.22 2.18
C LYS A 34 -3.51 8.70 2.42
N ILE A 35 -4.23 9.31 3.38
CA ILE A 35 -4.17 10.75 3.68
C ILE A 35 -2.90 11.21 4.43
N ASP A 36 -2.13 10.27 4.95
CA ASP A 36 -0.88 10.52 5.68
C ASP A 36 0.25 11.01 4.77
N THR A 37 1.33 11.50 5.37
CA THR A 37 2.46 12.07 4.63
C THR A 37 3.12 11.06 3.69
N GLU A 38 3.28 9.80 4.13
CA GLU A 38 3.84 8.74 3.30
C GLU A 38 2.89 8.38 2.15
N GLY A 39 1.59 8.26 2.40
CA GLY A 39 0.59 8.06 1.35
C GLY A 39 0.61 9.17 0.29
N LYS A 40 0.76 10.43 0.69
CA LYS A 40 0.96 11.56 -0.23
C LYS A 40 2.20 11.39 -1.09
N LEU A 41 3.34 11.08 -0.46
CA LEU A 41 4.61 10.90 -1.17
C LEU A 41 4.52 9.76 -2.19
N LEU A 42 4.15 8.56 -1.74
CA LEU A 42 4.10 7.36 -2.56
C LEU A 42 3.04 7.44 -3.68
N GLY A 43 1.87 8.02 -3.39
CA GLY A 43 0.83 8.24 -4.40
C GLY A 43 1.32 9.14 -5.55
N ASN A 44 1.99 10.24 -5.24
CA ASN A 44 2.56 11.13 -6.25
C ASN A 44 3.73 10.48 -7.01
N MET A 45 4.57 9.68 -6.35
CA MET A 45 5.61 8.92 -7.04
C MET A 45 5.04 7.97 -8.09
N ILE A 46 3.93 7.29 -7.80
CA ILE A 46 3.25 6.41 -8.74
C ILE A 46 2.68 7.20 -9.93
N VAL A 47 2.00 8.33 -9.68
CA VAL A 47 1.48 9.21 -10.74
C VAL A 47 2.60 9.63 -11.69
N LEU A 48 3.70 10.16 -11.15
CA LEU A 48 4.84 10.61 -11.94
C LEU A 48 5.48 9.47 -12.73
N ALA A 49 5.62 8.28 -12.14
CA ALA A 49 6.19 7.12 -12.82
C ALA A 49 5.32 6.66 -14.00
N LEU A 50 3.99 6.64 -13.85
CA LEU A 50 3.06 6.28 -14.93
C LEU A 50 3.08 7.32 -16.06
N GLU A 51 3.01 8.61 -15.71
CA GLU A 51 2.97 9.70 -16.68
C GLU A 51 4.29 9.83 -17.47
N ALA A 52 5.43 9.62 -16.81
CA ALA A 52 6.73 9.56 -17.48
C ALA A 52 6.82 8.46 -18.55
N ASN A 53 5.95 7.45 -18.47
CA ASN A 53 5.84 6.35 -19.44
C ASN A 53 4.61 6.48 -20.36
N GLY A 54 4.00 7.68 -20.44
CA GLY A 54 2.90 7.97 -21.35
C GLY A 54 1.55 7.38 -20.93
N ILE A 55 1.43 6.85 -19.71
CA ILE A 55 0.17 6.35 -19.17
C ILE A 55 -0.56 7.53 -18.53
N LYS A 56 -1.75 7.85 -19.05
CA LYS A 56 -2.60 8.91 -18.48
C LYS A 56 -3.07 8.52 -17.10
N THR A 57 -3.05 9.46 -16.16
CA THR A 57 -3.53 9.24 -14.79
C THR A 57 -4.61 10.24 -14.38
N GLU A 58 -5.42 9.84 -13.41
CA GLU A 58 -6.26 10.73 -12.62
C GLU A 58 -5.74 10.66 -11.18
N ASN A 59 -5.20 11.77 -10.68
CA ASN A 59 -4.61 11.81 -9.35
C ASN A 59 -5.72 11.92 -8.28
N LYS A 60 -5.95 10.82 -7.55
CA LYS A 60 -6.85 10.72 -6.40
C LYS A 60 -6.08 10.47 -5.09
N ALA A 61 -4.83 10.94 -5.00
CA ALA A 61 -4.00 10.78 -3.80
C ALA A 61 -4.65 11.45 -2.57
N SER A 62 -4.31 10.95 -1.38
CA SER A 62 -4.85 11.44 -0.08
C SER A 62 -6.36 11.23 0.11
N LEU A 63 -6.92 10.16 -0.45
CA LEU A 63 -8.36 9.92 -0.46
C LEU A 63 -8.96 9.71 0.94
N GLY A 64 -8.20 9.11 1.86
CA GLY A 64 -8.66 8.91 3.22
C GLY A 64 -7.83 7.92 4.03
N ASN A 65 -8.43 7.32 5.05
CA ASN A 65 -7.81 6.26 5.84
C ASN A 65 -7.85 4.90 5.10
N THR A 66 -7.22 3.87 5.68
CA THR A 66 -7.18 2.51 5.10
C THR A 66 -8.56 2.00 4.69
N LYS A 67 -9.60 2.17 5.52
CA LYS A 67 -10.96 1.68 5.22
C LYS A 67 -11.56 2.35 3.97
N VAL A 68 -11.38 3.66 3.85
CA VAL A 68 -11.86 4.44 2.69
C VAL A 68 -11.14 3.99 1.41
N VAL A 69 -9.81 3.95 1.42
CA VAL A 69 -9.02 3.60 0.24
C VAL A 69 -9.26 2.14 -0.16
N ARG A 70 -9.39 1.24 0.82
CA ARG A 70 -9.72 -0.17 0.58
C ARG A 70 -11.08 -0.34 -0.06
N GLY A 71 -12.10 0.39 0.42
CA GLY A 71 -13.43 0.40 -0.19
C GLY A 71 -13.37 0.88 -1.64
N ALA A 72 -12.68 1.99 -1.88
CA ALA A 72 -12.54 2.59 -3.20
C ALA A 72 -11.90 1.63 -4.23
N ILE A 73 -10.82 0.91 -3.89
CA ILE A 73 -10.21 -0.03 -4.85
C ILE A 73 -11.14 -1.23 -5.13
N THR A 74 -11.81 -1.78 -4.11
CA THR A 74 -12.71 -2.93 -4.30
C THR A 74 -14.00 -2.56 -5.05
N ALA A 75 -14.44 -1.30 -4.96
CA ALA A 75 -15.56 -0.76 -5.71
C ALA A 75 -15.17 -0.30 -7.13
N GLY A 76 -13.87 -0.33 -7.47
CA GLY A 76 -13.36 0.18 -8.73
C GLY A 76 -13.52 1.69 -8.88
N GLU A 77 -13.35 2.47 -7.79
CA GLU A 77 -13.30 3.94 -7.79
C GLU A 77 -11.87 4.50 -7.94
N ILE A 78 -10.88 3.67 -7.60
CA ILE A 78 -9.44 3.83 -7.86
C ILE A 78 -8.90 2.52 -8.45
N ASP A 79 -7.77 2.60 -9.15
CA ASP A 79 -7.17 1.46 -9.85
C ASP A 79 -5.86 0.99 -9.20
N LEU A 80 -5.14 1.91 -8.55
CA LEU A 80 -3.82 1.65 -7.97
C LEU A 80 -3.58 2.55 -6.76
N TYR A 81 -2.98 2.02 -5.69
CA TYR A 81 -2.52 2.79 -4.54
C TYR A 81 -1.46 2.01 -3.75
N PRO A 82 -0.62 2.69 -2.94
CA PRO A 82 0.32 2.03 -2.04
C PRO A 82 -0.38 1.48 -0.79
N GLU A 83 -0.17 0.19 -0.50
CA GLU A 83 -0.67 -0.49 0.70
C GLU A 83 0.45 -1.27 1.40
N TYR A 84 0.28 -1.51 2.70
CA TYR A 84 1.24 -2.17 3.57
C TYR A 84 0.84 -3.63 3.79
N THR A 85 1.80 -4.54 3.62
CA THR A 85 1.56 -5.99 3.61
C THR A 85 0.91 -6.50 4.90
N GLY A 86 1.33 -5.98 6.06
CA GLY A 86 0.77 -6.34 7.36
C GLY A 86 -0.71 -6.02 7.53
N ASN A 87 -1.27 -5.06 6.77
CA ASN A 87 -2.72 -4.79 6.81
C ASN A 87 -3.56 -5.96 6.28
N GLY A 88 -2.95 -6.89 5.53
CA GLY A 88 -3.59 -8.15 5.14
C GLY A 88 -4.14 -8.93 6.33
N ALA A 89 -3.50 -8.82 7.51
CA ALA A 89 -3.96 -9.44 8.74
C ALA A 89 -5.38 -9.00 9.13
N PHE A 90 -5.67 -7.70 9.04
CA PHE A 90 -6.99 -7.15 9.39
C PHE A 90 -7.99 -7.26 8.23
N ILE A 91 -7.53 -7.06 7.00
CA ILE A 91 -8.39 -7.14 5.80
C ILE A 91 -8.97 -8.54 5.64
N PHE A 92 -8.23 -9.58 6.05
CA PHE A 92 -8.63 -10.98 5.88
C PHE A 92 -8.86 -11.74 7.20
N SER A 93 -8.86 -11.04 8.34
CA SER A 93 -9.12 -11.61 9.68
C SER A 93 -8.15 -12.75 10.06
N GLU A 94 -6.86 -12.52 9.86
CA GLU A 94 -5.75 -13.43 10.19
C GLU A 94 -4.77 -12.80 11.21
N GLU A 95 -5.24 -11.95 12.11
CA GLU A 95 -4.42 -11.14 13.03
C GLU A 95 -3.46 -11.96 13.90
N SER A 96 -3.85 -13.17 14.28
CA SER A 96 -3.04 -14.06 15.11
C SER A 96 -1.95 -14.82 14.34
N SER A 97 -1.97 -14.77 13.00
CA SER A 97 -1.04 -15.54 12.19
C SER A 97 0.39 -15.01 12.30
N PRO A 98 1.39 -15.85 12.63
CA PRO A 98 2.78 -15.41 12.71
C PRO A 98 3.37 -15.06 11.32
N VAL A 99 2.66 -15.40 10.23
CA VAL A 99 3.09 -15.09 8.86
C VAL A 99 3.38 -13.60 8.65
N TRP A 100 2.62 -12.73 9.34
CA TRP A 100 2.73 -11.28 9.24
C TRP A 100 4.02 -10.73 9.88
N LYS A 101 4.72 -11.53 10.68
CA LYS A 101 6.02 -11.17 11.29
C LYS A 101 7.22 -11.46 10.36
N ASN A 102 6.98 -12.05 9.20
CA ASN A 102 8.00 -12.29 8.18
C ASN A 102 7.67 -11.50 6.90
N ALA A 103 8.56 -10.60 6.48
CA ALA A 103 8.30 -9.69 5.37
C ALA A 103 7.92 -10.40 4.06
N LYS A 104 8.69 -11.44 3.68
CA LYS A 104 8.43 -12.20 2.44
C LYS A 104 7.16 -13.02 2.55
N ALA A 105 6.98 -13.76 3.65
CA ALA A 105 5.81 -14.60 3.82
C ALA A 105 4.51 -13.79 3.92
N GLY A 106 4.52 -12.66 4.65
CA GLY A 106 3.39 -11.74 4.75
C GLY A 106 3.02 -11.13 3.40
N TYR A 107 4.01 -10.72 2.60
CA TYR A 107 3.78 -10.25 1.22
C TYR A 107 3.13 -11.33 0.35
N GLU A 108 3.68 -12.55 0.31
CA GLU A 108 3.09 -13.63 -0.50
C GLU A 108 1.68 -14.00 -0.02
N ARG A 109 1.44 -13.95 1.30
CA ARG A 109 0.14 -14.25 1.89
C ARG A 109 -0.92 -13.23 1.46
N VAL A 110 -0.66 -11.93 1.63
CA VAL A 110 -1.62 -10.88 1.26
C VAL A 110 -1.84 -10.84 -0.26
N LYS A 111 -0.78 -11.03 -1.05
CA LYS A 111 -0.85 -11.11 -2.51
C LYS A 111 -1.81 -12.20 -2.97
N THR A 112 -1.67 -13.40 -2.40
CA THR A 112 -2.53 -14.55 -2.75
C THR A 112 -3.98 -14.28 -2.33
N LEU A 113 -4.20 -13.92 -1.06
CA LEU A 113 -5.54 -13.68 -0.52
C LEU A 113 -6.30 -12.60 -1.29
N ASP A 114 -5.62 -11.52 -1.66
CA ASP A 114 -6.26 -10.38 -2.29
C ASP A 114 -6.57 -10.61 -3.76
N TYR A 115 -5.70 -11.35 -4.46
CA TYR A 115 -5.99 -11.78 -5.82
C TYR A 115 -7.17 -12.77 -5.87
N ASP A 116 -7.18 -13.75 -4.97
CA ASP A 116 -8.22 -14.77 -4.94
C ASP A 116 -9.60 -14.16 -4.63
N LYS A 117 -9.67 -13.27 -3.64
CA LYS A 117 -10.94 -12.68 -3.21
C LYS A 117 -11.38 -11.47 -4.04
N ASN A 118 -10.46 -10.58 -4.41
CA ASN A 118 -10.81 -9.26 -4.97
C ASN A 118 -10.18 -9.00 -6.34
N LYS A 119 -9.36 -9.93 -6.86
CA LYS A 119 -8.61 -9.75 -8.13
C LYS A 119 -7.66 -8.54 -8.10
N ILE A 120 -7.22 -8.16 -6.90
CA ILE A 120 -6.22 -7.10 -6.70
C ILE A 120 -4.83 -7.72 -6.77
N VAL A 121 -3.99 -7.18 -7.64
CA VAL A 121 -2.61 -7.63 -7.81
C VAL A 121 -1.68 -6.78 -6.95
N TRP A 122 -0.93 -7.42 -6.07
CA TRP A 122 0.15 -6.78 -5.32
C TRP A 122 1.44 -6.79 -6.15
N LEU A 123 2.02 -5.60 -6.34
CA LEU A 123 3.28 -5.38 -7.05
C LEU A 123 4.49 -5.61 -6.13
N GLU A 124 5.69 -5.40 -6.67
CA GLU A 124 6.93 -5.50 -5.89
C GLU A 124 6.89 -4.57 -4.66
N PRO A 125 7.11 -5.10 -3.45
CA PRO A 125 7.09 -4.30 -2.23
C PRO A 125 8.41 -3.54 -2.04
N SER A 126 8.33 -2.37 -1.42
CA SER A 126 9.50 -1.67 -0.87
C SER A 126 10.20 -2.54 0.19
N PRO A 127 11.54 -2.44 0.35
CA PRO A 127 12.25 -3.11 1.44
C PRO A 127 12.00 -2.46 2.81
N ALA A 128 11.36 -1.29 2.88
CA ALA A 128 11.08 -0.58 4.12
C ALA A 128 9.99 -1.27 4.95
N ASN A 129 10.18 -1.33 6.27
CA ASN A 129 9.18 -1.82 7.22
C ASN A 129 8.66 -0.65 8.08
N ASN A 130 7.55 -0.05 7.66
CA ASN A 130 6.88 1.02 8.41
C ASN A 130 6.02 0.41 9.52
N THR A 131 6.64 0.16 10.67
CA THR A 131 6.03 -0.46 11.86
C THR A 131 6.50 0.25 13.13
N TRP A 132 5.85 -0.06 14.26
CA TRP A 132 6.31 0.39 15.57
C TRP A 132 7.76 -0.03 15.83
N ALA A 133 8.57 0.94 16.23
CA ALA A 133 9.98 0.75 16.52
C ALA A 133 10.44 1.74 17.60
N ILE A 134 11.63 1.51 18.15
CA ILE A 134 12.30 2.43 19.06
C ILE A 134 13.43 3.12 18.28
N ALA A 135 13.37 4.44 18.18
CA ALA A 135 14.44 5.25 17.61
C ALA A 135 15.36 5.79 18.71
N VAL A 136 16.67 5.69 18.51
CA VAL A 136 17.69 6.17 19.45
C VAL A 136 18.43 7.35 18.83
N ARG A 137 18.80 8.35 19.65
CA ARG A 137 19.65 9.46 19.24
C ARG A 137 20.91 8.95 18.54
N LYS A 138 21.27 9.55 17.40
CA LYS A 138 22.33 9.09 16.50
C LYS A 138 23.68 8.97 17.21
N GLU A 139 24.00 9.93 18.06
CA GLU A 139 25.21 9.98 18.88
C GLU A 139 25.29 8.82 19.88
N VAL A 140 24.17 8.42 20.50
CA VAL A 140 24.10 7.27 21.41
C VAL A 140 24.25 5.98 20.62
N ALA A 141 23.51 5.86 19.50
CA ALA A 141 23.57 4.69 18.64
C ALA A 141 24.99 4.47 18.07
N ASN A 142 25.65 5.53 17.60
CA ASN A 142 27.00 5.43 17.03
C ASN A 142 28.05 5.11 18.10
N ALA A 143 28.04 5.79 19.25
CA ALA A 143 29.02 5.57 20.31
C ALA A 143 28.95 4.14 20.89
N ASN A 144 27.74 3.57 20.94
CA ASN A 144 27.49 2.25 21.53
C ASN A 144 27.23 1.16 20.48
N LYS A 145 27.39 1.47 19.19
CA LYS A 145 27.20 0.55 18.04
C LYS A 145 25.80 -0.10 17.99
N LEU A 146 24.76 0.64 18.35
CA LEU A 146 23.38 0.15 18.39
C LEU A 146 22.76 0.19 17.00
N LYS A 147 22.47 -0.99 16.43
CA LYS A 147 21.78 -1.11 15.13
C LYS A 147 20.46 -1.86 15.23
N THR A 148 20.32 -2.73 16.22
CA THR A 148 19.17 -3.60 16.42
C THR A 148 18.61 -3.44 17.83
N LEU A 149 17.40 -3.96 18.05
CA LEU A 149 16.81 -4.02 19.38
C LEU A 149 17.59 -4.98 20.31
N ASP A 150 18.21 -6.03 19.76
CA ASP A 150 19.15 -6.88 20.51
C ASP A 150 20.36 -6.09 21.01
N ASP A 151 20.94 -5.22 20.17
CA ASP A 151 22.06 -4.36 20.58
C ASP A 151 21.62 -3.39 21.69
N LEU A 152 20.44 -2.78 21.53
CA LEU A 152 19.86 -1.88 22.51
C LEU A 152 19.63 -2.58 23.86
N GLY A 153 19.01 -3.76 23.85
CA GLY A 153 18.76 -4.55 25.05
C GLY A 153 20.03 -4.98 25.77
N LYS A 154 21.05 -5.43 25.02
CA LYS A 154 22.39 -5.75 25.58
C LYS A 154 23.06 -4.53 26.20
N TRP A 155 22.97 -3.38 25.56
CA TRP A 155 23.56 -2.14 26.07
C TRP A 155 22.87 -1.65 27.36
N ILE A 156 21.53 -1.68 27.40
CA ILE A 156 20.76 -1.33 28.60
C ILE A 156 21.09 -2.26 29.76
N THR A 157 21.06 -3.58 29.53
CA THR A 157 21.37 -4.57 30.57
C THR A 157 22.83 -4.53 31.02
N GLY A 158 23.73 -4.03 30.17
CA GLY A 158 25.13 -3.73 30.49
C GLY A 158 25.35 -2.42 31.26
N GLY A 159 24.29 -1.70 31.67
CA GLY A 159 24.37 -0.45 32.44
C GLY A 159 24.29 0.83 31.60
N GLY A 160 23.92 0.73 30.33
CA GLY A 160 23.67 1.88 29.46
C GLY A 160 22.53 2.75 30.00
N GLN A 161 22.76 4.07 30.11
CA GLN A 161 21.73 5.00 30.54
C GLN A 161 20.70 5.23 29.44
N PHE A 162 19.46 4.77 29.66
CA PHE A 162 18.38 4.86 28.69
C PHE A 162 17.12 5.46 29.32
N LYS A 163 16.42 6.30 28.55
CA LYS A 163 15.12 6.84 28.91
C LYS A 163 14.28 6.98 27.64
N LEU A 164 13.11 6.35 27.63
CA LEU A 164 12.20 6.35 26.49
C LEU A 164 11.10 7.40 26.67
N ALA A 165 10.89 8.21 25.64
CA ALA A 165 9.66 8.99 25.48
C ALA A 165 8.72 8.19 24.57
N ALA A 166 7.53 7.86 25.06
CA ALA A 166 6.53 7.08 24.34
C ALA A 166 5.12 7.56 24.72
N SER A 167 4.12 7.23 23.89
CA SER A 167 2.72 7.40 24.26
C SER A 167 2.32 6.36 25.32
N ALA A 168 1.28 6.66 26.10
CA ALA A 168 0.71 5.70 27.05
C ALA A 168 0.29 4.39 26.35
N GLU A 169 -0.32 4.50 25.17
CA GLU A 169 -0.72 3.33 24.37
C GLU A 169 0.46 2.40 24.05
N PHE A 170 1.61 2.95 23.63
CA PHE A 170 2.79 2.15 23.30
C PHE A 170 3.37 1.46 24.55
N VAL A 171 3.26 2.10 25.72
CA VAL A 171 3.75 1.55 26.99
C VAL A 171 2.84 0.43 27.52
N GLU A 172 1.53 0.56 27.37
CA GLU A 172 0.55 -0.30 28.03
C GLU A 172 0.06 -1.49 27.20
N ARG A 173 0.00 -1.35 25.86
CA ARG A 173 -0.46 -2.44 25.00
C ARG A 173 0.47 -3.63 25.04
N SER A 174 -0.07 -4.83 25.25
CA SER A 174 0.72 -6.06 25.37
C SER A 174 1.55 -6.40 24.13
N ASP A 175 1.15 -5.93 22.95
CA ASP A 175 1.83 -6.14 21.67
C ASP A 175 2.82 -5.02 21.27
N ALA A 176 3.04 -4.03 22.15
CA ALA A 176 3.94 -2.90 21.94
C ALA A 176 5.19 -3.02 22.84
N LEU A 177 5.46 -2.05 23.73
CA LEU A 177 6.64 -2.04 24.61
C LEU A 177 6.83 -3.35 25.42
N PRO A 178 5.79 -3.95 26.04
CA PRO A 178 5.91 -5.23 26.73
C PRO A 178 6.42 -6.36 25.83
N ALA A 179 6.02 -6.39 24.56
CA ALA A 179 6.53 -7.38 23.60
C ALA A 179 8.01 -7.14 23.27
N PHE A 180 8.44 -5.88 23.14
CA PHE A 180 9.85 -5.53 22.96
C PHE A 180 10.70 -5.91 24.20
N GLN A 181 10.17 -5.68 25.40
CA GLN A 181 10.79 -6.08 26.66
C GLN A 181 10.99 -7.59 26.73
N ALA A 182 9.93 -8.35 26.46
CA ALA A 182 9.97 -9.82 26.52
C ALA A 182 10.91 -10.43 25.47
N ALA A 183 10.97 -9.86 24.26
CA ALA A 183 11.79 -10.40 23.17
C ALA A 183 13.27 -9.97 23.25
N TYR A 184 13.56 -8.75 23.70
CA TYR A 184 14.88 -8.13 23.56
C TYR A 184 15.48 -7.61 24.87
N ASN A 185 14.80 -7.69 26.00
CA ASN A 185 15.22 -7.12 27.29
C ASN A 185 15.43 -5.58 27.23
N VAL A 186 14.64 -4.86 26.43
CA VAL A 186 14.65 -3.39 26.39
C VAL A 186 13.83 -2.85 27.57
N VAL A 187 14.45 -2.75 28.74
CA VAL A 187 13.87 -2.15 29.95
C VAL A 187 14.07 -0.63 29.96
N VAL A 188 13.04 0.11 30.37
CA VAL A 188 12.97 1.59 30.35
C VAL A 188 12.70 2.18 31.71
#